data_AF-A0A2E5WBW4-F1
#
_entry.id   AF-A0A2E5WBW4-F1
#
_cell.length_a   1.000
_cell.length_b   1.000
_cell.length_c   1.000
_cell.angle_alpha   90.00
_cell.angle_beta   90.00
_cell.angle_gamma   90.00
#
_symmetry.space_group_name_H-M   'P 1'
#
loop_
_entity.id
_entity.type
_entity.pdbx_description
1 polymer ?
#
loop_
_entity_poly.entity_id
_entity_poly.type
_entity_poly.pdbx_seq_one_letter_code
_entity_poly.pdbx_strand_id
1 'polypeptide(L)'
;MTLAVAFDSIYTGDRYSCAMLSLKLRMIRAIHSQLRRRLLAASWAITITMLACSSPPAPQRTDTDPVADAGADRTIALGTTLVLDGSGSRDGDDDPLSYRWSQGQVNPESFVLGSEAVVEIAPATAGPYLFVLTITANGRNSEPDTLRITVAGSDNTPPVAVAGLDYTLPIGSDFFLDGTSSSDADGDSLQFLWEPVEAPAMVTLVDSSVAQTRFTPSGSGSFLFRLTVSDGQSTHTDEVAIVVTGAGNQPPVAEAGDQQTVGVGLEVTLDGSASSDPEGDPITYRWIVGNNPGEVVTLSDFTDAMPRFTPNLVGYYIFGLIVEDATSESLLDTVVIEVVDQVYLARSGMIEIPEGSFLMGSEAGLAGESPVHVVNVSTFWIDSVEVTAAEYAVCVREGACDTPGEQPDCNFGLTERDDHPINCVDFAGATAFCGWAGKRLPTEAEWEKTARGPNDQRRFPWGDEDPTLLALQDPDLRLLNYNNLLGATASVGTFPDGKSPFGVHDLAGNVMEWVSDRYNPDYYAVSPASDPQGPSSGEQRVARGGHYLAILDAATVSVRNRAQPDGRVPVLGFRCARTDTPP
;
A
#
# COMPACT_ATOMS: atom_id res chain seq x y z
N MET A 1 -98.64 28.10 59.67
CA MET A 1 -99.35 27.71 58.45
C MET A 1 -98.31 27.32 57.41
N THR A 2 -98.69 26.39 56.54
CA THR A 2 -97.98 25.75 55.41
C THR A 2 -97.17 26.69 54.50
N LEU A 3 -96.13 26.13 53.84
CA LEU A 3 -95.49 26.42 52.53
C LEU A 3 -95.72 27.78 51.81
N ALA A 4 -94.84 28.32 50.94
CA ALA A 4 -93.43 28.09 50.54
C ALA A 4 -93.08 29.04 49.35
N VAL A 5 -91.83 29.01 48.84
CA VAL A 5 -91.40 29.44 47.47
C VAL A 5 -91.44 30.97 47.20
N ALA A 6 -90.46 31.63 46.54
CA ALA A 6 -89.05 31.31 46.21
C ALA A 6 -88.33 32.57 45.64
N PHE A 7 -86.97 32.55 45.65
CA PHE A 7 -85.98 33.17 44.72
C PHE A 7 -86.16 34.64 44.20
N ASP A 8 -85.11 35.47 44.02
CA ASP A 8 -83.65 35.27 44.06
C ASP A 8 -82.84 36.58 44.29
N SER A 9 -81.51 36.43 44.33
CA SER A 9 -80.43 37.38 44.01
C SER A 9 -79.70 38.17 45.13
N ILE A 10 -78.62 37.54 45.62
CA ILE A 10 -77.24 38.07 45.75
C ILE A 10 -76.98 39.25 46.73
N TYR A 11 -76.38 38.89 47.88
CA TYR A 11 -75.43 39.65 48.71
C TYR A 11 -74.01 39.07 48.42
N THR A 12 -72.83 39.66 48.70
CA THR A 12 -72.29 40.59 49.72
C THR A 12 -71.19 41.50 49.08
N GLY A 13 -70.56 42.52 49.71
CA GLY A 13 -70.70 43.15 51.04
C GLY A 13 -69.38 43.84 51.47
N ASP A 14 -69.45 45.16 51.68
CA ASP A 14 -68.51 46.15 52.27
C ASP A 14 -67.40 45.68 53.26
N ARG A 15 -66.17 46.24 53.42
CA ARG A 15 -65.51 47.59 53.37
C ARG A 15 -64.99 48.02 54.77
N TYR A 16 -63.66 48.25 54.86
CA TYR A 16 -62.90 49.20 55.71
C TYR A 16 -62.93 49.20 57.27
N SER A 17 -61.77 48.91 57.89
CA SER A 17 -60.81 49.90 58.49
C SER A 17 -60.27 49.63 59.92
N CYS A 18 -58.94 49.72 60.08
CA CYS A 18 -58.12 50.06 61.28
C CYS A 18 -58.27 49.22 62.60
N ALA A 19 -57.22 48.98 63.40
CA ALA A 19 -55.83 49.46 63.41
C ALA A 19 -54.84 48.39 63.93
N MET A 20 -53.54 48.58 63.67
CA MET A 20 -52.43 47.69 64.09
C MET A 20 -52.18 47.71 65.61
N LEU A 21 -51.66 46.59 66.15
CA LEU A 21 -50.66 46.67 67.22
C LEU A 21 -49.64 45.51 67.16
N SER A 22 -48.37 45.87 66.98
CA SER A 22 -47.21 44.97 67.08
C SER A 22 -46.68 44.93 68.52
N LEU A 23 -46.24 43.77 69.01
CA LEU A 23 -45.54 43.68 70.31
C LEU A 23 -44.18 42.97 70.18
N LYS A 24 -43.11 43.76 70.02
CA LYS A 24 -41.73 43.37 70.37
C LYS A 24 -41.43 43.91 71.77
N LEU A 25 -40.81 43.11 72.63
CA LEU A 25 -40.27 43.55 73.91
C LEU A 25 -38.84 43.03 74.09
N ARG A 26 -37.87 43.95 74.13
CA ARG A 26 -36.53 43.73 74.66
C ARG A 26 -36.40 44.54 75.95
N MET A 27 -35.70 43.95 76.91
CA MET A 27 -35.03 44.50 78.11
C MET A 27 -35.15 46.01 78.36
N ILE A 28 -35.45 46.40 79.61
CA ILE A 28 -34.45 46.97 80.56
C ILE A 28 -35.04 47.11 81.97
N ARG A 29 -34.15 47.20 82.96
CA ARG A 29 -34.39 47.22 84.41
C ARG A 29 -35.05 48.52 84.92
N ALA A 30 -35.59 48.39 86.13
CA ALA A 30 -35.38 49.28 87.29
C ALA A 30 -36.54 50.19 87.77
N ILE A 31 -36.61 50.28 89.11
CA ILE A 31 -37.18 51.37 89.93
C ILE A 31 -38.74 51.43 89.94
N HIS A 32 -39.35 51.06 91.07
CA HIS A 32 -39.76 51.99 92.16
C HIS A 32 -40.70 53.10 91.65
N SER A 33 -41.85 53.42 92.27
CA SER A 33 -42.45 52.92 93.51
C SER A 33 -43.82 53.58 93.72
N GLN A 34 -44.54 53.13 94.75
CA GLN A 34 -45.55 53.90 95.51
C GLN A 34 -46.92 54.29 94.89
N LEU A 35 -47.95 53.83 95.62
CA LEU A 35 -49.17 54.56 96.03
C LEU A 35 -49.95 55.39 94.99
N ARG A 36 -51.22 54.99 94.78
CA ARG A 36 -52.41 55.65 95.39
C ARG A 36 -53.66 54.75 95.19
N ARG A 37 -54.40 54.42 96.25
CA ARG A 37 -55.58 55.15 96.79
C ARG A 37 -56.76 55.17 95.78
N ARG A 38 -58.02 54.85 96.12
CA ARG A 38 -58.65 54.68 97.46
C ARG A 38 -60.12 54.17 97.33
N LEU A 39 -60.64 53.55 98.41
CA LEU A 39 -62.06 53.59 98.89
C LEU A 39 -63.13 52.88 98.03
N LEU A 40 -64.17 52.18 98.53
CA LEU A 40 -64.84 51.95 99.85
C LEU A 40 -65.61 50.59 99.75
N ALA A 41 -66.08 49.87 100.79
CA ALA A 41 -66.08 50.00 102.26
C ALA A 41 -66.21 48.61 102.94
N ALA A 42 -66.02 48.60 104.27
CA ALA A 42 -66.36 47.62 105.35
C ALA A 42 -67.37 46.48 105.06
N SER A 43 -67.45 45.36 105.81
CA SER A 43 -67.03 45.01 107.18
C SER A 43 -66.98 43.46 107.29
N TRP A 44 -66.59 42.73 108.35
CA TRP A 44 -66.33 42.99 109.79
C TRP A 44 -65.00 42.34 110.24
N ALA A 45 -64.75 42.23 111.55
CA ALA A 45 -63.60 41.54 112.17
C ALA A 45 -64.01 40.22 112.87
N ILE A 46 -63.06 39.28 113.01
CA ILE A 46 -62.94 38.30 114.10
C ILE A 46 -61.47 37.86 114.20
N THR A 47 -60.93 37.82 115.42
CA THR A 47 -59.57 37.36 115.75
C THR A 47 -59.61 35.87 116.07
N ILE A 48 -58.63 35.06 115.62
CA ILE A 48 -58.29 33.76 116.24
C ILE A 48 -56.79 33.46 116.08
N THR A 49 -56.27 32.79 117.09
CA THR A 49 -54.87 32.47 117.39
C THR A 49 -54.22 31.49 116.39
N MET A 50 -52.91 31.64 116.14
CA MET A 50 -52.13 30.64 115.42
C MET A 50 -51.97 29.36 116.26
N LEU A 51 -52.39 28.22 115.72
CA LEU A 51 -51.76 26.93 116.03
C LEU A 51 -50.69 26.65 114.98
N ALA A 52 -49.46 26.36 115.44
CA ALA A 52 -48.43 25.82 114.57
C ALA A 52 -48.78 24.38 114.20
N CYS A 53 -49.18 24.15 112.95
CA CYS A 53 -49.36 22.81 112.39
C CYS A 53 -48.09 22.42 111.62
N SER A 54 -47.61 21.20 111.84
CA SER A 54 -46.51 20.61 111.07
C SER A 54 -46.85 20.59 109.59
N SER A 55 -45.95 21.10 108.73
CA SER A 55 -46.10 20.99 107.28
C SER A 55 -46.17 19.51 106.87
N PRO A 56 -47.12 19.11 106.01
CA PRO A 56 -47.11 17.76 105.43
C PRO A 56 -45.82 17.55 104.62
N PRO A 57 -45.43 16.29 104.33
CA PRO A 57 -44.37 16.04 103.36
C PRO A 57 -44.71 16.75 102.04
N ALA A 58 -43.70 17.33 101.39
CA ALA A 58 -43.88 17.90 100.06
C ALA A 58 -44.49 16.82 99.14
N PRO A 59 -45.44 17.18 98.24
CA PRO A 59 -45.92 16.23 97.25
C PRO A 59 -44.69 15.70 96.50
N GLN A 60 -44.56 14.38 96.39
CA GLN A 60 -43.59 13.80 95.47
C GLN A 60 -43.92 14.39 94.10
N ARG A 61 -42.99 15.18 93.54
CA ARG A 61 -43.04 15.47 92.11
C ARG A 61 -43.00 14.11 91.43
N THR A 62 -44.02 13.83 90.63
CA THR A 62 -43.94 12.76 89.64
C THR A 62 -43.00 13.28 88.56
N ASP A 63 -41.72 12.99 88.78
CA ASP A 63 -40.63 13.10 87.81
C ASP A 63 -41.14 12.65 86.43
N THR A 64 -40.88 13.48 85.41
CA THR A 64 -41.35 13.26 84.05
C THR A 64 -40.37 12.38 83.27
N ASP A 65 -40.87 11.47 82.44
CA ASP A 65 -39.97 10.74 81.54
C ASP A 65 -39.37 11.73 80.51
N PRO A 66 -38.05 11.67 80.25
CA PRO A 66 -37.37 12.67 79.42
C PRO A 66 -37.73 12.50 77.94
N VAL A 67 -37.58 13.56 77.14
CA VAL A 67 -37.93 13.57 75.71
C VAL A 67 -36.68 13.75 74.87
N ALA A 68 -36.33 12.71 74.09
CA ALA A 68 -35.28 12.77 73.09
C ALA A 68 -35.67 13.65 71.91
N ASP A 69 -34.69 14.34 71.35
CA ASP A 69 -34.75 15.05 70.07
C ASP A 69 -33.49 14.67 69.29
N ALA A 70 -33.64 13.85 68.25
CA ALA A 70 -32.56 13.36 67.40
C ALA A 70 -32.23 14.32 66.24
N GLY A 71 -32.94 15.45 66.15
CA GLY A 71 -32.89 16.36 65.02
C GLY A 71 -33.74 15.92 63.82
N ALA A 72 -33.84 16.79 62.82
CA ALA A 72 -34.71 16.58 61.67
C ALA A 72 -34.06 15.76 60.54
N ASP A 73 -34.84 14.85 59.93
CA ASP A 73 -34.51 14.09 58.73
C ASP A 73 -33.95 14.99 57.61
N ARG A 74 -32.89 14.55 56.92
CA ARG A 74 -32.24 15.32 55.83
C ARG A 74 -31.47 14.47 54.84
N THR A 75 -31.23 15.02 53.65
CA THR A 75 -30.35 14.43 52.63
C THR A 75 -28.99 15.14 52.65
N ILE A 76 -27.91 14.39 52.49
CA ILE A 76 -26.53 14.90 52.36
C ILE A 76 -25.84 14.27 51.15
N ALA A 77 -24.81 14.91 50.61
CA ALA A 77 -23.97 14.33 49.56
C ALA A 77 -22.95 13.35 50.15
N LEU A 78 -22.61 12.31 49.41
CA LEU A 78 -21.54 11.36 49.75
C LEU A 78 -20.23 12.10 50.07
N GLY A 79 -19.52 11.65 51.12
CA GLY A 79 -18.30 12.31 51.61
C GLY A 79 -18.51 13.55 52.48
N THR A 80 -19.75 13.98 52.74
CA THR A 80 -20.04 15.06 53.70
C THR A 80 -19.99 14.55 55.15
N THR A 81 -19.25 15.23 56.03
CA THR A 81 -19.31 14.96 57.48
C THR A 81 -20.71 15.24 58.04
N LEU A 82 -21.30 14.23 58.66
CA LEU A 82 -22.61 14.25 59.29
C LEU A 82 -22.45 14.42 60.81
N VAL A 83 -23.01 15.51 61.34
CA VAL A 83 -23.09 15.77 62.78
C VAL A 83 -24.46 15.32 63.29
N LEU A 84 -24.49 14.29 64.13
CA LEU A 84 -25.65 13.90 64.94
C LEU A 84 -25.65 14.80 66.18
N ASP A 85 -26.75 15.52 66.44
CA ASP A 85 -26.84 16.48 67.55
C ASP A 85 -28.14 16.25 68.32
N GLY A 86 -28.01 15.68 69.52
CA GLY A 86 -29.12 15.38 70.43
C GLY A 86 -29.39 16.49 71.45
N SER A 87 -28.69 17.63 71.38
CA SER A 87 -28.74 18.68 72.43
C SER A 87 -30.07 19.42 72.56
N GLY A 88 -31.01 19.22 71.63
CA GLY A 88 -32.42 19.66 71.75
C GLY A 88 -33.26 18.84 72.73
N SER A 89 -32.74 17.68 73.16
CA SER A 89 -33.32 16.80 74.17
C SER A 89 -33.55 17.51 75.50
N ARG A 90 -34.63 17.15 76.20
CA ARG A 90 -35.04 17.82 77.45
C ARG A 90 -35.76 16.91 78.43
N ASP A 91 -35.61 17.21 79.70
CA ASP A 91 -36.47 16.73 80.77
C ASP A 91 -37.38 17.88 81.30
N GLY A 92 -38.53 17.54 81.86
CA GLY A 92 -39.50 18.49 82.42
C GLY A 92 -39.19 18.98 83.83
N ASP A 93 -38.34 18.26 84.59
CA ASP A 93 -37.86 18.62 85.92
C ASP A 93 -36.40 19.14 85.93
N ASP A 94 -35.76 19.22 84.75
CA ASP A 94 -34.40 19.73 84.48
C ASP A 94 -33.26 18.81 85.02
N ASP A 95 -33.52 17.51 85.07
CA ASP A 95 -32.55 16.51 85.53
C ASP A 95 -31.41 16.26 84.50
N PRO A 96 -30.17 15.92 84.94
CA PRO A 96 -29.04 15.69 84.04
C PRO A 96 -29.25 14.54 83.06
N LEU A 97 -29.17 14.84 81.76
CA LEU A 97 -29.35 13.87 80.68
C LEU A 97 -28.08 13.08 80.37
N SER A 98 -28.22 11.75 80.22
CA SER A 98 -27.24 10.87 79.59
C SER A 98 -27.72 10.47 78.20
N TYR A 99 -26.84 10.48 77.20
CA TYR A 99 -27.19 10.25 75.79
C TYR A 99 -26.76 8.86 75.33
N ARG A 100 -27.59 8.23 74.50
CA ARG A 100 -27.24 6.96 73.84
C ARG A 100 -27.73 6.96 72.40
N TRP A 101 -26.79 7.15 71.49
CA TRP A 101 -27.00 6.94 70.07
C TRP A 101 -26.86 5.47 69.69
N SER A 102 -27.66 5.02 68.73
CA SER A 102 -27.61 3.68 68.16
C SER A 102 -28.00 3.70 66.69
N GLN A 103 -27.73 2.62 65.96
CA GLN A 103 -28.06 2.49 64.53
C GLN A 103 -29.23 1.54 64.30
N GLY A 104 -30.05 1.87 63.31
CA GLY A 104 -31.06 0.95 62.78
C GLY A 104 -30.43 -0.15 61.91
N GLN A 105 -31.20 -1.23 61.66
CA GLN A 105 -30.74 -2.36 60.85
C GLN A 105 -30.67 -2.11 59.33
N VAL A 106 -30.93 -0.87 58.87
CA VAL A 106 -31.09 -0.53 57.45
C VAL A 106 -29.86 0.21 56.89
N ASN A 107 -28.83 0.44 57.71
CA ASN A 107 -27.69 1.27 57.35
C ASN A 107 -26.67 0.48 56.49
N PRO A 108 -26.19 1.02 55.35
CA PRO A 108 -25.12 0.41 54.54
C PRO A 108 -23.78 0.24 55.27
N GLU A 109 -23.56 1.00 56.34
CA GLU A 109 -22.29 1.07 57.08
C GLU A 109 -22.53 1.17 58.59
N SER A 110 -21.63 0.56 59.37
CA SER A 110 -21.65 0.55 60.84
C SER A 110 -20.66 1.56 61.42
N PHE A 111 -21.10 2.38 62.37
CA PHE A 111 -20.30 3.37 63.09
C PHE A 111 -20.29 3.07 64.60
N VAL A 112 -19.19 3.39 65.27
CA VAL A 112 -19.11 3.35 66.74
C VAL A 112 -19.62 4.69 67.27
N LEU A 113 -20.86 4.72 67.77
CA LEU A 113 -21.49 5.92 68.29
C LEU A 113 -21.22 6.07 69.80
N GLY A 114 -20.89 7.30 70.23
CA GLY A 114 -20.58 7.61 71.63
C GLY A 114 -21.80 7.88 72.51
N SER A 115 -21.55 8.14 73.80
CA SER A 115 -22.55 8.57 74.79
C SER A 115 -22.64 10.11 74.95
N GLU A 116 -22.04 10.85 74.01
CA GLU A 116 -22.08 12.31 73.97
C GLU A 116 -23.38 12.80 73.33
N ALA A 117 -23.78 14.04 73.64
CA ALA A 117 -24.92 14.68 72.99
C ALA A 117 -24.70 14.86 71.49
N VAL A 118 -23.46 15.17 71.08
CA VAL A 118 -23.06 15.42 69.70
C VAL A 118 -22.04 14.38 69.24
N VAL A 119 -22.25 13.78 68.06
CA VAL A 119 -21.38 12.76 67.47
C VAL A 119 -21.17 13.07 65.98
N GLU A 120 -19.92 13.16 65.54
CA GLU A 120 -19.57 13.34 64.12
C GLU A 120 -19.20 12.00 63.47
N ILE A 121 -19.73 11.76 62.27
CA ILE A 121 -19.45 10.59 61.43
C ILE A 121 -19.34 11.01 59.96
N ALA A 122 -18.64 10.24 59.13
CA ALA A 122 -18.51 10.52 57.70
C ALA A 122 -18.89 9.27 56.89
N PRO A 123 -20.14 9.18 56.36
CA PRO A 123 -20.58 8.03 55.60
C PRO A 123 -19.84 7.89 54.26
N ALA A 124 -19.29 6.70 54.01
CA ALA A 124 -18.53 6.38 52.80
C ALA A 124 -19.34 5.64 51.72
N THR A 125 -20.61 5.28 52.01
CA THR A 125 -21.50 4.57 51.09
C THR A 125 -22.79 5.39 50.86
N ALA A 126 -23.28 5.46 49.62
CA ALA A 126 -24.57 6.07 49.33
C ALA A 126 -25.73 5.15 49.78
N GLY A 127 -26.82 5.74 50.29
CA GLY A 127 -28.00 5.00 50.74
C GLY A 127 -28.70 5.60 51.97
N PRO A 128 -29.72 4.91 52.49
CA PRO A 128 -30.47 5.33 53.67
C PRO A 128 -29.76 4.95 54.97
N TYR A 129 -29.67 5.87 55.91
CA TYR A 129 -29.14 5.66 57.25
C TYR A 129 -30.20 6.02 58.29
N LEU A 130 -30.40 5.16 59.27
CA LEU A 130 -31.27 5.38 60.42
C LEU A 130 -30.42 5.42 61.70
N PHE A 131 -30.53 6.51 62.43
CA PHE A 131 -29.96 6.68 63.76
C PHE A 131 -31.09 6.83 64.77
N VAL A 132 -30.89 6.27 65.97
CA VAL A 132 -31.90 6.25 67.03
C VAL A 132 -31.25 6.76 68.31
N LEU A 133 -31.82 7.83 68.86
CA LEU A 133 -31.42 8.43 70.14
C LEU A 133 -32.35 7.96 71.24
N THR A 134 -31.79 7.54 72.37
CA THR A 134 -32.51 7.39 73.63
C THR A 134 -31.71 8.14 74.69
N ILE A 135 -32.41 8.89 75.54
CA ILE A 135 -31.80 9.62 76.66
C ILE A 135 -32.26 9.04 78.00
N THR A 136 -31.45 9.19 79.04
CA THR A 136 -31.77 8.78 80.41
C THR A 136 -31.67 9.97 81.36
N ALA A 137 -32.71 10.21 82.15
CA ALA A 137 -32.76 11.19 83.24
C ALA A 137 -33.17 10.47 84.54
N ASN A 138 -32.47 10.70 85.65
CA ASN A 138 -32.76 10.11 86.96
C ASN A 138 -33.04 8.57 86.98
N GLY A 139 -32.46 7.81 86.04
CA GLY A 139 -32.66 6.37 85.88
C GLY A 139 -33.86 5.94 85.03
N ARG A 140 -34.56 6.88 84.40
CA ARG A 140 -35.70 6.67 83.48
C ARG A 140 -35.27 7.00 82.06
N ASN A 141 -35.75 6.21 81.10
CA ASN A 141 -35.42 6.39 79.69
C ASN A 141 -36.54 7.13 78.95
N SER A 142 -36.17 7.91 77.94
CA SER A 142 -37.13 8.43 76.97
C SER A 142 -37.73 7.32 76.11
N GLU A 143 -38.86 7.61 75.47
CA GLU A 143 -39.17 6.95 74.20
C GLU A 143 -38.04 7.27 73.18
N PRO A 144 -37.66 6.34 72.29
CA PRO A 144 -36.61 6.59 71.30
C PRO A 144 -37.08 7.58 70.22
N ASP A 145 -36.21 8.53 69.86
CA ASP A 145 -36.41 9.36 68.67
C ASP A 145 -35.49 8.91 67.52
N THR A 146 -35.92 9.10 66.27
CA THR A 146 -35.27 8.53 65.10
C THR A 146 -34.94 9.58 64.04
N LEU A 147 -33.67 9.65 63.65
CA LEU A 147 -33.17 10.48 62.57
C LEU A 147 -32.90 9.63 61.31
N ARG A 148 -33.50 10.00 60.18
CA ARG A 148 -33.23 9.42 58.86
C ARG A 148 -32.37 10.36 58.04
N ILE A 149 -31.26 9.82 57.56
CA ILE A 149 -30.35 10.49 56.63
C ILE A 149 -30.34 9.74 55.31
N THR A 150 -30.53 10.44 54.20
CA THR A 150 -30.26 9.89 52.87
C THR A 150 -28.91 10.42 52.40
N VAL A 151 -27.95 9.53 52.14
CA VAL A 151 -26.67 9.89 51.53
C VAL A 151 -26.80 9.66 50.02
N ALA A 152 -26.86 10.74 49.25
CA ALA A 152 -26.94 10.68 47.79
C ALA A 152 -25.53 10.51 47.19
N GLY A 153 -25.40 9.58 46.23
CA GLY A 153 -24.21 9.49 45.38
C GLY A 153 -24.17 10.61 44.34
N SER A 154 -23.03 10.74 43.64
CA SER A 154 -22.96 11.51 42.40
C SER A 154 -23.56 10.70 41.25
N ASP A 155 -24.44 11.31 40.46
CA ASP A 155 -24.91 10.71 39.21
C ASP A 155 -23.78 10.76 38.17
N ASN A 156 -23.54 9.65 37.46
CA ASN A 156 -22.51 9.54 36.43
C ASN A 156 -22.94 10.24 35.14
N THR A 157 -22.11 11.13 34.61
CA THR A 157 -22.28 11.76 33.30
C THR A 157 -21.63 10.87 32.24
N PRO A 158 -22.35 10.37 31.21
CA PRO A 158 -21.72 9.53 30.18
C PRO A 158 -20.59 10.27 29.43
N PRO A 159 -19.56 9.54 28.97
CA PRO A 159 -18.44 10.14 28.24
C PRO A 159 -18.88 10.64 26.86
N VAL A 160 -18.06 11.49 26.25
CA VAL A 160 -18.26 11.95 24.86
C VAL A 160 -17.13 11.38 24.00
N ALA A 161 -17.49 10.47 23.09
CA ALA A 161 -16.59 10.00 22.04
C ALA A 161 -16.44 11.07 20.95
N VAL A 162 -15.22 11.22 20.43
CA VAL A 162 -14.89 12.09 19.28
C VAL A 162 -13.95 11.31 18.36
N ALA A 163 -14.44 10.87 17.20
CA ALA A 163 -13.72 10.01 16.26
C ALA A 163 -12.79 10.78 15.29
N GLY A 164 -12.87 12.12 15.28
CA GLY A 164 -12.09 13.00 14.42
C GLY A 164 -12.93 13.67 13.34
N LEU A 165 -12.29 14.04 12.23
CA LEU A 165 -12.95 14.60 11.05
C LEU A 165 -12.79 13.65 9.87
N ASP A 166 -13.80 13.61 9.00
CA ASP A 166 -13.72 12.91 7.72
C ASP A 166 -12.48 13.35 6.93
N TYR A 167 -11.84 12.39 6.24
CA TYR A 167 -10.59 12.62 5.54
C TYR A 167 -10.56 11.97 4.16
N THR A 168 -9.70 12.47 3.27
CA THR A 168 -9.47 11.88 1.94
C THR A 168 -7.98 11.71 1.71
N LEU A 169 -7.55 10.50 1.33
CA LEU A 169 -6.14 10.15 1.14
C LEU A 169 -5.91 9.21 -0.07
N PRO A 170 -4.74 9.28 -0.74
CA PRO A 170 -4.36 8.30 -1.76
C PRO A 170 -4.15 6.90 -1.18
N ILE A 171 -4.52 5.86 -1.94
CA ILE A 171 -4.22 4.46 -1.60
C ILE A 171 -2.73 4.26 -1.27
N GLY A 172 -2.44 3.41 -0.29
CA GLY A 172 -1.08 3.18 0.21
C GLY A 172 -0.57 4.23 1.21
N SER A 173 -1.30 5.32 1.46
CA SER A 173 -0.96 6.26 2.53
C SER A 173 -1.25 5.66 3.91
N ASP A 174 -0.34 5.88 4.87
CA ASP A 174 -0.60 5.57 6.27
C ASP A 174 -1.55 6.59 6.91
N PHE A 175 -2.60 6.09 7.58
CA PHE A 175 -3.55 6.94 8.30
C PHE A 175 -3.72 6.47 9.74
N PHE A 176 -3.95 7.44 10.64
CA PHE A 176 -4.23 7.20 12.05
C PHE A 176 -5.64 7.69 12.39
N LEU A 177 -6.46 6.77 12.90
CA LEU A 177 -7.74 7.11 13.54
C LEU A 177 -7.41 7.66 14.94
N ASP A 178 -7.95 8.82 15.29
CA ASP A 178 -7.55 9.57 16.50
C ASP A 178 -8.76 9.97 17.36
N GLY A 179 -8.92 9.23 18.46
CA GLY A 179 -9.97 9.42 19.46
C GLY A 179 -9.55 10.28 20.65
N THR A 180 -8.33 10.86 20.65
CA THR A 180 -7.76 11.54 21.84
C THR A 180 -8.50 12.81 22.28
N SER A 181 -9.39 13.34 21.44
CA SER A 181 -10.28 14.45 21.78
C SER A 181 -11.56 14.01 22.54
N SER A 182 -11.74 12.70 22.77
CA SER A 182 -12.82 12.18 23.61
C SER A 182 -12.60 12.55 25.07
N SER A 183 -13.69 12.83 25.79
CA SER A 183 -13.62 13.36 27.17
C SER A 183 -14.75 12.84 28.05
N ASP A 184 -14.45 12.66 29.32
CA ASP A 184 -15.45 12.47 30.37
C ASP A 184 -15.65 13.77 31.17
N ALA A 185 -16.87 14.02 31.66
CA ALA A 185 -17.21 15.26 32.38
C ALA A 185 -16.92 15.18 33.89
N ASP A 186 -16.97 13.98 34.47
CA ASP A 186 -16.67 13.72 35.88
C ASP A 186 -15.17 13.44 36.09
N GLY A 187 -14.45 13.16 35.01
CA GLY A 187 -13.00 12.97 34.95
C GLY A 187 -12.56 11.51 34.98
N ASP A 188 -13.47 10.58 34.69
CA ASP A 188 -13.22 9.14 34.76
C ASP A 188 -12.27 8.64 33.64
N SER A 189 -11.63 7.48 33.89
CA SER A 189 -10.62 6.94 32.97
C SER A 189 -11.26 6.26 31.76
N LEU A 190 -10.96 6.76 30.56
CA LEU A 190 -11.56 6.29 29.31
C LEU A 190 -10.92 5.01 28.75
N GLN A 191 -11.77 4.12 28.25
CA GLN A 191 -11.43 2.97 27.40
C GLN A 191 -11.93 3.21 25.98
N PHE A 192 -11.20 2.71 24.98
CA PHE A 192 -11.46 2.96 23.55
C PHE A 192 -11.69 1.63 22.82
N LEU A 193 -12.54 1.65 21.79
CA LEU A 193 -12.73 0.54 20.86
C LEU A 193 -13.04 1.08 19.45
N TRP A 194 -12.16 0.76 18.49
CA TRP A 194 -12.33 1.07 17.07
C TRP A 194 -12.85 -0.13 16.28
N GLU A 195 -13.93 0.05 15.51
CA GLU A 195 -14.53 -0.99 14.68
C GLU A 195 -14.82 -0.49 13.25
N PRO A 196 -14.51 -1.25 12.19
CA PRO A 196 -14.97 -0.94 10.85
C PRO A 196 -16.47 -1.24 10.72
N VAL A 197 -17.26 -0.24 10.33
CA VAL A 197 -18.71 -0.34 10.12
C VAL A 197 -19.03 -0.74 8.68
N GLU A 198 -18.39 -0.09 7.73
CA GLU A 198 -18.53 -0.35 6.29
C GLU A 198 -17.16 -0.17 5.61
N ALA A 199 -16.78 -1.12 4.76
CA ALA A 199 -15.54 -1.07 3.99
C ALA A 199 -15.67 -1.85 2.67
N PRO A 200 -15.09 -1.37 1.55
CA PRO A 200 -15.11 -2.06 0.27
C PRO A 200 -14.18 -3.28 0.23
N ALA A 201 -13.25 -3.39 1.18
CA ALA A 201 -12.26 -4.46 1.30
C ALA A 201 -12.04 -4.84 2.77
N MET A 202 -11.34 -5.96 3.02
CA MET A 202 -10.99 -6.38 4.38
C MET A 202 -10.02 -5.37 5.02
N VAL A 203 -10.34 -4.93 6.24
CA VAL A 203 -9.55 -3.99 7.03
C VAL A 203 -8.93 -4.70 8.24
N THR A 204 -7.64 -4.45 8.47
CA THR A 204 -6.95 -4.77 9.73
C THR A 204 -6.54 -3.47 10.42
N LEU A 205 -6.86 -3.37 11.71
CA LEU A 205 -6.36 -2.32 12.60
C LEU A 205 -5.22 -2.90 13.44
N VAL A 206 -4.18 -2.10 13.72
CA VAL A 206 -2.99 -2.57 14.47
C VAL A 206 -3.32 -2.91 15.92
N ASP A 207 -4.10 -2.05 16.58
CA ASP A 207 -4.67 -2.28 17.90
C ASP A 207 -5.95 -1.43 18.00
N SER A 208 -7.12 -2.07 18.10
CA SER A 208 -8.39 -1.33 18.17
C SER A 208 -8.71 -0.76 19.56
N SER A 209 -7.95 -1.10 20.60
CA SER A 209 -8.27 -0.78 22.00
C SER A 209 -7.65 0.52 22.54
N VAL A 210 -6.93 1.25 21.67
CA VAL A 210 -6.18 2.47 22.01
C VAL A 210 -6.79 3.72 21.38
N ALA A 211 -6.55 4.88 22.00
CA ALA A 211 -7.10 6.17 21.52
C ALA A 211 -6.64 6.52 20.09
N GLN A 212 -5.39 6.23 19.73
CA GLN A 212 -4.86 6.39 18.37
C GLN A 212 -4.48 5.03 17.79
N THR A 213 -5.04 4.66 16.63
CA THR A 213 -4.73 3.41 15.95
C THR A 213 -4.44 3.60 14.47
N ARG A 214 -3.58 2.74 13.90
CA ARG A 214 -3.17 2.81 12.49
C ARG A 214 -4.04 1.92 11.62
N PHE A 215 -4.42 2.49 10.48
CA PHE A 215 -5.14 1.85 9.39
C PHE A 215 -4.31 1.94 8.11
N THR A 216 -4.28 0.85 7.34
CA THR A 216 -3.68 0.82 6.00
C THR A 216 -4.70 0.22 5.02
N PRO A 217 -5.21 0.99 4.04
CA PRO A 217 -6.20 0.50 3.09
C PRO A 217 -5.60 -0.46 2.06
N SER A 218 -6.32 -1.57 1.81
CA SER A 218 -6.01 -2.58 0.79
C SER A 218 -6.70 -2.31 -0.57
N GLY A 219 -7.48 -1.24 -0.67
CA GLY A 219 -8.23 -0.85 -1.87
C GLY A 219 -8.77 0.58 -1.76
N SER A 220 -9.30 1.11 -2.85
CA SER A 220 -9.95 2.42 -2.90
C SER A 220 -11.44 2.35 -2.51
N GLY A 221 -12.03 3.49 -2.16
CA GLY A 221 -13.43 3.63 -1.76
C GLY A 221 -13.61 4.29 -0.38
N SER A 222 -14.83 4.26 0.14
CA SER A 222 -15.17 4.88 1.44
C SER A 222 -15.12 3.84 2.56
N PHE A 223 -14.34 4.12 3.59
CA PHE A 223 -14.23 3.31 4.80
C PHE A 223 -14.87 4.07 5.97
N LEU A 224 -15.87 3.48 6.62
CA LEU A 224 -16.55 4.07 7.79
C LEU A 224 -16.09 3.34 9.05
N PHE A 225 -15.50 4.10 9.99
CA PHE A 225 -15.06 3.59 11.29
C PHE A 225 -15.92 4.17 12.41
N ARG A 226 -16.21 3.34 13.41
CA ARG A 226 -16.85 3.76 14.66
C ARG A 226 -15.84 3.69 15.79
N LEU A 227 -15.76 4.76 16.57
CA LEU A 227 -15.14 4.79 17.88
C LEU A 227 -16.21 4.60 18.95
N THR A 228 -16.02 3.65 19.85
CA THR A 228 -16.76 3.52 21.10
C THR A 228 -15.85 3.91 22.26
N VAL A 229 -16.35 4.76 23.17
CA VAL A 229 -15.66 5.21 24.38
C VAL A 229 -16.47 4.81 25.61
N SER A 230 -15.79 4.35 26.66
CA SER A 230 -16.39 3.93 27.94
C SER A 230 -15.65 4.53 29.14
N ASP A 231 -16.39 4.98 30.15
CA ASP A 231 -15.92 5.37 31.49
C ASP A 231 -15.87 4.16 32.47
N GLY A 232 -16.40 2.99 32.04
CA GLY A 232 -16.59 1.79 32.87
C GLY A 232 -18.01 1.60 33.43
N GLN A 233 -18.90 2.57 33.26
CA GLN A 233 -20.31 2.55 33.67
C GLN A 233 -21.29 2.78 32.50
N SER A 234 -20.92 3.65 31.57
CA SER A 234 -21.65 4.14 30.40
C SER A 234 -20.79 4.04 29.14
N THR A 235 -21.40 4.22 27.96
CA THR A 235 -20.67 4.30 26.68
C THR A 235 -21.23 5.39 25.77
N HIS A 236 -20.39 5.91 24.89
CA HIS A 236 -20.76 6.78 23.77
C HIS A 236 -20.04 6.35 22.49
N THR A 237 -20.63 6.65 21.34
CA THR A 237 -20.08 6.30 20.02
C THR A 237 -20.02 7.50 19.10
N ASP A 238 -18.99 7.57 18.28
CA ASP A 238 -18.85 8.54 17.19
C ASP A 238 -18.27 7.85 15.94
N GLU A 239 -18.45 8.43 14.76
CA GLU A 239 -18.06 7.82 13.48
C GLU A 239 -17.22 8.77 12.62
N VAL A 240 -16.31 8.20 11.81
CA VAL A 240 -15.46 8.95 10.88
C VAL A 240 -15.36 8.23 9.54
N ALA A 241 -15.54 8.98 8.45
CA ALA A 241 -15.45 8.49 7.08
C ALA A 241 -14.09 8.81 6.45
N ILE A 242 -13.39 7.77 5.99
CA ILE A 242 -12.10 7.85 5.34
C ILE A 242 -12.26 7.45 3.87
N VAL A 243 -12.18 8.42 2.97
CA VAL A 243 -12.26 8.21 1.53
C VAL A 243 -10.86 7.96 0.97
N VAL A 244 -10.61 6.74 0.51
CA VAL A 244 -9.35 6.35 -0.12
C VAL A 244 -9.50 6.47 -1.63
N THR A 245 -8.87 7.48 -2.22
CA THR A 245 -8.81 7.60 -3.69
C THR A 245 -7.73 6.68 -4.22
N GLY A 246 -8.04 5.86 -5.23
CA GLY A 246 -7.00 5.20 -6.01
C GLY A 246 -6.12 6.25 -6.70
N ALA A 247 -4.91 5.86 -7.09
CA ALA A 247 -4.33 6.50 -8.27
C ALA A 247 -5.32 6.31 -9.42
N GLY A 248 -5.53 7.34 -10.24
CA GLY A 248 -6.31 7.15 -11.47
C GLY A 248 -5.50 6.28 -12.42
N ASN A 249 -6.12 5.26 -13.00
CA ASN A 249 -5.57 4.47 -14.10
C ASN A 249 -4.94 5.41 -15.13
N GLN A 250 -3.65 5.25 -15.38
CA GLN A 250 -2.95 5.94 -16.44
C GLN A 250 -3.15 5.17 -17.75
N PRO A 251 -3.19 5.83 -18.91
CA PRO A 251 -3.24 5.10 -20.16
C PRO A 251 -1.97 4.29 -20.41
N PRO A 252 -2.08 3.07 -20.97
CA PRO A 252 -0.92 2.27 -21.33
C PRO A 252 -0.12 2.94 -22.45
N VAL A 253 1.14 2.52 -22.59
CA VAL A 253 2.07 3.01 -23.59
C VAL A 253 2.23 1.94 -24.66
N ALA A 254 1.90 2.28 -25.91
CA ALA A 254 2.20 1.46 -27.07
C ALA A 254 3.66 1.73 -27.52
N GLU A 255 4.39 0.66 -27.79
CA GLU A 255 5.72 0.67 -28.39
C GLU A 255 5.66 -0.28 -29.60
N ALA A 256 5.64 0.23 -30.82
CA ALA A 256 5.38 -0.53 -32.06
C ALA A 256 6.64 -1.19 -32.67
N GLY A 257 7.79 -1.02 -32.02
CA GLY A 257 9.09 -1.57 -32.43
C GLY A 257 9.88 -0.70 -33.39
N ASP A 258 11.15 -1.07 -33.62
CA ASP A 258 12.09 -0.37 -34.49
C ASP A 258 11.69 -0.44 -35.98
N GLN A 259 12.08 0.57 -36.76
CA GLN A 259 11.99 0.54 -38.23
C GLN A 259 12.79 -0.64 -38.80
N GLN A 260 12.18 -1.38 -39.73
CA GLN A 260 12.79 -2.53 -40.40
C GLN A 260 13.01 -2.25 -41.89
N THR A 261 14.07 -2.82 -42.47
CA THR A 261 14.30 -2.87 -43.92
C THR A 261 14.34 -4.33 -44.34
N VAL A 262 13.45 -4.74 -45.23
CA VAL A 262 13.20 -6.15 -45.56
C VAL A 262 13.09 -6.36 -47.07
N GLY A 263 13.49 -7.53 -47.55
CA GLY A 263 13.35 -7.88 -48.97
C GLY A 263 11.91 -8.27 -49.31
N VAL A 264 11.42 -7.83 -50.47
CA VAL A 264 10.08 -8.20 -50.97
C VAL A 264 9.92 -9.73 -51.02
N GLY A 265 8.77 -10.23 -50.54
CA GLY A 265 8.45 -11.64 -50.44
C GLY A 265 8.92 -12.35 -49.16
N LEU A 266 9.67 -11.71 -48.26
CA LEU A 266 10.04 -12.27 -46.95
C LEU A 266 8.95 -12.04 -45.90
N GLU A 267 8.81 -12.95 -44.93
CA GLU A 267 7.93 -12.72 -43.79
C GLU A 267 8.53 -11.64 -42.87
N VAL A 268 7.65 -10.74 -42.42
CA VAL A 268 7.95 -9.62 -41.51
C VAL A 268 7.18 -9.86 -40.23
N THR A 269 7.85 -9.77 -39.09
CA THR A 269 7.23 -9.78 -37.77
C THR A 269 7.23 -8.34 -37.24
N LEU A 270 6.05 -7.81 -36.91
CA LEU A 270 5.93 -6.58 -36.12
C LEU A 270 6.09 -6.96 -34.65
N ASP A 271 6.64 -6.08 -33.81
CA ASP A 271 6.88 -6.38 -32.40
C ASP A 271 6.35 -5.26 -31.51
N GLY A 272 5.23 -5.54 -30.86
CA GLY A 272 4.59 -4.67 -29.88
C GLY A 272 4.93 -5.01 -28.43
N SER A 273 5.75 -6.04 -28.17
CA SER A 273 5.89 -6.69 -26.85
C SER A 273 6.50 -5.79 -25.76
N ALA A 274 7.17 -4.70 -26.15
CA ALA A 274 7.66 -3.67 -25.24
C ALA A 274 6.55 -2.73 -24.70
N SER A 275 5.35 -2.80 -25.25
CA SER A 275 4.19 -2.03 -24.77
C SER A 275 3.85 -2.41 -23.33
N SER A 276 3.50 -1.42 -22.50
CA SER A 276 3.26 -1.65 -21.07
C SER A 276 2.28 -0.67 -20.46
N ASP A 277 1.62 -1.11 -19.39
CA ASP A 277 0.77 -0.28 -18.55
C ASP A 277 1.58 0.26 -17.34
N PRO A 278 1.47 1.55 -16.96
CA PRO A 278 2.21 2.12 -15.84
C PRO A 278 1.90 1.52 -14.45
N GLU A 279 0.69 0.99 -14.26
CA GLU A 279 0.27 0.29 -13.05
C GLU A 279 0.55 -1.23 -13.13
N GLY A 280 0.90 -1.73 -14.32
CA GLY A 280 1.15 -3.15 -14.60
C GLY A 280 -0.13 -3.94 -14.92
N ASP A 281 -1.22 -3.25 -15.27
CA ASP A 281 -2.47 -3.90 -15.64
C ASP A 281 -2.36 -4.65 -17.00
N PRO A 282 -3.12 -5.73 -17.22
CA PRO A 282 -3.05 -6.50 -18.47
C PRO A 282 -3.57 -5.69 -19.66
N ILE A 283 -2.73 -5.58 -20.70
CA ILE A 283 -3.05 -4.89 -21.95
C ILE A 283 -3.46 -5.85 -23.07
N THR A 284 -4.25 -5.34 -24.02
CA THR A 284 -4.53 -6.00 -25.31
C THR A 284 -4.08 -5.14 -26.49
N TYR A 285 -3.66 -5.79 -27.57
CA TYR A 285 -3.05 -5.14 -28.74
C TYR A 285 -4.06 -4.89 -29.86
N ARG A 286 -3.84 -3.83 -30.65
CA ARG A 286 -4.67 -3.48 -31.80
C ARG A 286 -3.84 -2.83 -32.90
N TRP A 287 -3.42 -3.65 -33.86
CA TRP A 287 -2.65 -3.21 -35.02
C TRP A 287 -3.53 -2.62 -36.12
N ILE A 288 -3.02 -1.57 -36.77
CA ILE A 288 -3.71 -0.80 -37.82
C ILE A 288 -2.79 -0.69 -39.04
N VAL A 289 -3.25 -1.14 -40.20
CA VAL A 289 -2.54 -0.91 -41.47
C VAL A 289 -2.72 0.55 -41.88
N GLY A 290 -1.61 1.28 -41.96
CA GLY A 290 -1.55 2.66 -42.43
C GLY A 290 -1.32 2.76 -43.93
N ASN A 291 -0.44 3.67 -44.34
CA ASN A 291 -0.09 3.86 -45.74
C ASN A 291 0.81 2.71 -46.25
N ASN A 292 0.57 2.23 -47.48
CA ASN A 292 1.34 1.17 -48.11
C ASN A 292 1.38 1.35 -49.65
N PRO A 293 2.11 0.52 -50.42
CA PRO A 293 2.21 0.62 -51.89
C PRO A 293 0.94 0.30 -52.71
N GLY A 294 -0.24 0.26 -52.08
CA GLY A 294 -1.50 -0.18 -52.69
C GLY A 294 -1.77 -1.68 -52.58
N GLU A 295 -1.12 -2.36 -51.63
CA GLU A 295 -1.31 -3.77 -51.34
C GLU A 295 -2.43 -4.00 -50.31
N VAL A 296 -3.15 -5.12 -50.43
CA VAL A 296 -4.08 -5.60 -49.40
C VAL A 296 -3.27 -6.40 -48.38
N VAL A 297 -2.77 -5.71 -47.35
CA VAL A 297 -2.03 -6.35 -46.24
C VAL A 297 -3.01 -7.08 -45.31
N THR A 298 -2.65 -8.30 -44.93
CA THR A 298 -3.35 -9.08 -43.90
C THR A 298 -2.30 -9.55 -42.89
N LEU A 299 -2.48 -9.21 -41.61
CA LEU A 299 -1.65 -9.73 -40.53
C LEU A 299 -2.13 -11.13 -40.11
N SER A 300 -1.24 -11.94 -39.53
CA SER A 300 -1.56 -13.27 -38.96
C SER A 300 -2.68 -13.20 -37.93
N ASP A 301 -2.62 -12.19 -37.06
CA ASP A 301 -3.66 -11.74 -36.14
C ASP A 301 -3.47 -10.21 -35.96
N PHE A 302 -4.54 -9.44 -35.79
CA PHE A 302 -4.45 -7.99 -35.55
C PHE A 302 -4.37 -7.64 -34.05
N THR A 303 -4.46 -8.64 -33.17
CA THR A 303 -4.52 -8.51 -31.70
C THR A 303 -3.40 -9.24 -30.96
N ASP A 304 -2.47 -9.85 -31.69
CA ASP A 304 -1.23 -10.43 -31.16
C ASP A 304 -0.19 -9.32 -30.88
N ALA A 305 0.70 -9.55 -29.92
CA ALA A 305 1.85 -8.71 -29.66
C ALA A 305 2.86 -8.77 -30.82
N MET A 306 3.03 -9.94 -31.46
CA MET A 306 4.05 -10.17 -32.49
C MET A 306 3.47 -10.70 -33.82
N PRO A 307 2.59 -9.96 -34.51
CA PRO A 307 1.92 -10.44 -35.70
C PRO A 307 2.80 -10.39 -36.94
N ARG A 308 2.47 -11.21 -37.94
CA ARG A 308 3.29 -11.43 -39.14
C ARG A 308 2.56 -11.11 -40.44
N PHE A 309 3.30 -10.68 -41.46
CA PHE A 309 2.81 -10.54 -42.84
C PHE A 309 3.93 -10.70 -43.87
N THR A 310 3.57 -10.91 -45.14
CA THR A 310 4.52 -11.01 -46.26
C THR A 310 4.17 -9.95 -47.33
N PRO A 311 5.01 -8.92 -47.55
CA PRO A 311 4.76 -7.91 -48.57
C PRO A 311 5.12 -8.41 -49.97
N ASN A 312 4.25 -8.17 -50.95
CA ASN A 312 4.45 -8.56 -52.34
C ASN A 312 4.87 -7.39 -53.26
N LEU A 313 4.96 -6.17 -52.72
CA LEU A 313 5.40 -4.97 -53.44
C LEU A 313 6.55 -4.29 -52.70
N VAL A 314 7.40 -3.57 -53.45
CA VAL A 314 8.43 -2.70 -52.88
C VAL A 314 7.85 -1.33 -52.50
N GLY A 315 8.34 -0.75 -51.42
CA GLY A 315 7.93 0.56 -50.88
C GLY A 315 7.76 0.54 -49.36
N TYR A 316 7.29 1.67 -48.81
CA TYR A 316 7.08 1.82 -47.37
C TYR A 316 5.69 1.31 -46.95
N TYR A 317 5.66 0.51 -45.88
CA TYR A 317 4.47 0.05 -45.19
C TYR A 317 4.49 0.65 -43.79
N ILE A 318 3.48 1.41 -43.44
CA ILE A 318 3.35 2.03 -42.11
C ILE A 318 2.30 1.26 -41.33
N PHE A 319 2.65 0.79 -40.14
CA PHE A 319 1.72 0.18 -39.19
C PHE A 319 1.59 1.07 -37.97
N GLY A 320 0.39 1.12 -37.42
CA GLY A 320 0.11 1.78 -36.15
C GLY A 320 -0.28 0.77 -35.09
N LEU A 321 0.20 0.95 -33.86
CA LEU A 321 -0.18 0.17 -32.69
C LEU A 321 -0.94 1.06 -31.71
N ILE A 322 -2.08 0.55 -31.23
CA ILE A 322 -2.73 1.01 -30.01
C ILE A 322 -2.79 -0.19 -29.07
N VAL A 323 -2.53 0.03 -27.78
CA VAL A 323 -2.80 -0.94 -26.72
C VAL A 323 -3.87 -0.39 -25.79
N GLU A 324 -4.67 -1.27 -25.19
CA GLU A 324 -5.79 -0.89 -24.31
C GLU A 324 -5.80 -1.73 -23.05
N ASP A 325 -6.13 -1.09 -21.91
CA ASP A 325 -6.41 -1.72 -20.62
C ASP A 325 -7.93 -1.89 -20.42
N ALA A 326 -8.37 -2.32 -19.24
CA ALA A 326 -9.80 -2.52 -18.94
C ALA A 326 -10.66 -1.22 -18.92
N THR A 327 -10.03 -0.05 -18.99
CA THR A 327 -10.60 1.27 -18.75
C THR A 327 -10.16 2.34 -19.76
N SER A 328 -9.01 2.20 -20.41
CA SER A 328 -8.45 3.23 -21.30
C SER A 328 -7.63 2.69 -22.50
N GLU A 329 -7.31 3.57 -23.45
CA GLU A 329 -6.50 3.27 -24.65
C GLU A 329 -5.24 4.15 -24.69
N SER A 330 -4.14 3.60 -25.22
CA SER A 330 -2.88 4.31 -25.45
C SER A 330 -3.00 5.41 -26.51
N LEU A 331 -1.95 6.23 -26.62
CA LEU A 331 -1.69 6.95 -27.87
C LEU A 331 -1.30 5.97 -28.97
N LEU A 332 -1.53 6.37 -30.23
CA LEU A 332 -1.06 5.64 -31.41
C LEU A 332 0.45 5.80 -31.53
N ASP A 333 1.18 4.69 -31.49
CA ASP A 333 2.57 4.62 -31.95
C ASP A 333 2.64 4.01 -33.37
N THR A 334 3.74 4.23 -34.09
CA THR A 334 3.88 3.79 -35.50
C THR A 334 5.26 3.26 -35.87
N VAL A 335 5.29 2.10 -36.51
CA VAL A 335 6.49 1.49 -37.10
C VAL A 335 6.44 1.57 -38.63
N VAL A 336 7.62 1.75 -39.25
CA VAL A 336 7.81 1.77 -40.70
C VAL A 336 8.58 0.53 -41.13
N ILE A 337 8.06 -0.17 -42.13
CA ILE A 337 8.73 -1.27 -42.81
C ILE A 337 9.09 -0.80 -44.22
N GLU A 338 10.38 -0.69 -44.52
CA GLU A 338 10.90 -0.36 -45.84
C GLU A 338 11.12 -1.66 -46.63
N VAL A 339 10.23 -1.95 -47.58
CA VAL A 339 10.33 -3.15 -48.42
C VAL A 339 11.11 -2.83 -49.68
N VAL A 340 12.25 -3.49 -49.85
CA VAL A 340 13.19 -3.27 -50.95
C VAL A 340 13.26 -4.48 -51.88
N ASP A 341 13.87 -4.31 -53.06
CA ASP A 341 14.22 -5.45 -53.89
C ASP A 341 15.35 -6.27 -53.24
N GLN A 342 15.33 -7.58 -53.41
CA GLN A 342 16.31 -8.51 -52.84
C GLN A 342 17.74 -8.22 -53.32
N VAL A 343 17.93 -7.71 -54.55
CA VAL A 343 19.26 -7.29 -55.04
C VAL A 343 19.74 -6.02 -54.33
N TYR A 344 18.84 -5.15 -53.88
CA TYR A 344 19.20 -3.97 -53.09
C TYR A 344 19.56 -4.38 -51.65
N LEU A 345 18.72 -5.19 -50.98
CA LEU A 345 19.01 -5.68 -49.61
C LEU A 345 20.39 -6.34 -49.53
N ALA A 346 20.66 -7.27 -50.46
CA ALA A 346 21.93 -7.96 -50.61
C ALA A 346 23.12 -7.01 -50.87
N ARG A 347 22.90 -5.72 -51.15
CA ARG A 347 23.94 -4.69 -51.37
C ARG A 347 24.04 -3.64 -50.28
N SER A 348 22.97 -3.34 -49.56
CA SER A 348 22.85 -2.15 -48.68
C SER A 348 22.64 -2.46 -47.19
N GLY A 349 22.15 -3.64 -46.80
CA GLY A 349 21.85 -4.02 -45.40
C GLY A 349 23.10 -4.23 -44.53
N MET A 350 23.87 -3.18 -44.28
CA MET A 350 25.17 -3.24 -43.60
C MET A 350 25.30 -2.16 -42.52
N ILE A 351 25.92 -2.52 -41.40
CA ILE A 351 26.25 -1.64 -40.28
C ILE A 351 27.70 -1.14 -40.43
N GLU A 352 27.93 0.14 -40.19
CA GLU A 352 29.28 0.74 -40.14
C GLU A 352 29.98 0.36 -38.82
N ILE A 353 31.16 -0.25 -38.94
CA ILE A 353 32.05 -0.55 -37.82
C ILE A 353 33.19 0.47 -37.86
N PRO A 354 33.24 1.45 -36.93
CA PRO A 354 34.21 2.54 -36.98
C PRO A 354 35.64 2.05 -36.76
N GLU A 355 36.62 2.79 -37.30
CA GLU A 355 38.04 2.53 -37.06
C GLU A 355 38.39 2.44 -35.57
N GLY A 356 39.41 1.64 -35.24
CA GLY A 356 39.94 1.57 -33.89
C GLY A 356 40.50 0.22 -33.49
N SER A 357 41.17 0.24 -32.34
CA SER A 357 41.82 -0.93 -31.73
C SER A 357 40.86 -1.74 -30.87
N PHE A 358 41.07 -3.06 -30.82
CA PHE A 358 40.45 -3.97 -29.85
C PHE A 358 41.45 -5.05 -29.41
N LEU A 359 41.09 -5.83 -28.39
CA LEU A 359 41.84 -7.01 -27.96
C LEU A 359 41.30 -8.25 -28.67
N MET A 360 42.11 -8.85 -29.53
CA MET A 360 41.77 -10.06 -30.29
C MET A 360 42.26 -11.31 -29.56
N GLY A 361 41.39 -12.30 -29.42
CA GLY A 361 41.63 -13.60 -28.78
C GLY A 361 41.16 -13.73 -27.33
N SER A 362 41.62 -14.78 -26.66
CA SER A 362 41.33 -15.08 -25.25
C SER A 362 42.41 -15.94 -24.62
N GLU A 363 42.95 -15.52 -23.47
CA GLU A 363 43.90 -16.33 -22.67
C GLU A 363 43.20 -17.50 -21.94
N ALA A 364 41.88 -17.43 -21.78
CA ALA A 364 41.05 -18.48 -21.20
C ALA A 364 40.31 -19.33 -22.24
N GLY A 365 40.55 -19.06 -23.54
CA GLY A 365 39.91 -19.73 -24.67
C GLY A 365 40.50 -21.10 -25.00
N LEU A 366 40.02 -21.70 -26.09
CA LEU A 366 40.52 -22.95 -26.63
C LEU A 366 41.88 -22.76 -27.34
N ALA A 367 42.51 -23.88 -27.70
CA ALA A 367 43.79 -23.87 -28.40
C ALA A 367 43.72 -23.14 -29.75
N GLY A 368 44.52 -22.08 -29.89
CA GLY A 368 44.58 -21.21 -31.06
C GLY A 368 43.90 -19.85 -30.89
N GLU A 369 43.25 -19.60 -29.74
CA GLU A 369 42.66 -18.29 -29.38
C GLU A 369 43.64 -17.36 -28.66
N SER A 370 44.83 -17.85 -28.29
CA SER A 370 45.88 -17.11 -27.58
C SER A 370 47.15 -16.97 -28.44
N PRO A 371 48.01 -15.97 -28.17
CA PRO A 371 47.88 -14.92 -27.16
C PRO A 371 46.86 -13.85 -27.53
N VAL A 372 46.30 -13.20 -26.51
CA VAL A 372 45.55 -11.96 -26.66
C VAL A 372 46.50 -10.86 -27.16
N HIS A 373 46.10 -10.17 -28.22
CA HIS A 373 46.91 -9.14 -28.84
C HIS A 373 46.07 -7.95 -29.30
N VAL A 374 46.68 -6.76 -29.35
CA VAL A 374 46.00 -5.54 -29.82
C VAL A 374 46.00 -5.52 -31.35
N VAL A 375 44.81 -5.37 -31.94
CA VAL A 375 44.63 -5.21 -33.38
C VAL A 375 43.86 -3.92 -33.65
N ASN A 376 44.42 -3.06 -34.48
CA ASN A 376 43.70 -1.93 -35.06
C ASN A 376 43.03 -2.34 -36.37
N VAL A 377 41.73 -2.11 -36.48
CA VAL A 377 40.97 -2.35 -37.72
C VAL A 377 40.43 -1.02 -38.20
N SER A 378 40.65 -0.71 -39.48
CA SER A 378 40.11 0.45 -40.20
C SER A 378 38.57 0.47 -40.20
N THR A 379 37.93 1.56 -40.63
CA THR A 379 36.47 1.56 -40.82
C THR A 379 36.07 0.59 -41.94
N PHE A 380 35.02 -0.18 -41.70
CA PHE A 380 34.40 -1.06 -42.71
C PHE A 380 32.90 -1.17 -42.44
N TRP A 381 32.17 -1.76 -43.38
CA TRP A 381 30.76 -2.13 -43.23
C TRP A 381 30.63 -3.64 -43.19
N ILE A 382 29.72 -4.18 -42.39
CA ILE A 382 29.42 -5.62 -42.31
C ILE A 382 27.90 -5.84 -42.30
N ASP A 383 27.44 -6.93 -42.90
CA ASP A 383 26.02 -7.26 -42.95
C ASP A 383 25.44 -7.39 -41.53
N SER A 384 24.28 -6.77 -41.29
CA SER A 384 23.63 -6.72 -39.97
C SER A 384 23.20 -8.10 -39.45
N VAL A 385 23.01 -9.04 -40.38
CA VAL A 385 22.60 -10.44 -40.22
C VAL A 385 23.46 -11.33 -41.13
N GLU A 386 23.38 -12.65 -41.01
CA GLU A 386 23.88 -13.56 -42.04
C GLU A 386 23.13 -13.36 -43.37
N VAL A 387 23.78 -13.74 -44.49
CA VAL A 387 23.10 -13.76 -45.79
C VAL A 387 21.94 -14.76 -45.74
N THR A 388 20.77 -14.37 -46.23
CA THR A 388 19.57 -15.24 -46.21
C THR A 388 19.53 -16.23 -47.37
N ALA A 389 18.73 -17.29 -47.23
CA ALA A 389 18.51 -18.25 -48.29
C ALA A 389 17.87 -17.61 -49.55
N ALA A 390 16.95 -16.65 -49.36
CA ALA A 390 16.32 -15.90 -50.45
C ALA A 390 17.31 -15.03 -51.24
N GLU A 391 18.17 -14.27 -50.55
CA GLU A 391 19.19 -13.44 -51.20
C GLU A 391 20.13 -14.32 -52.05
N TYR A 392 20.61 -15.44 -51.48
CA TYR A 392 21.46 -16.36 -52.22
C TYR A 392 20.73 -16.98 -53.42
N ALA A 393 19.43 -17.28 -53.30
CA ALA A 393 18.60 -17.74 -54.41
C ALA A 393 18.48 -16.72 -55.56
N VAL A 394 18.61 -15.41 -55.30
CA VAL A 394 18.71 -14.41 -56.36
C VAL A 394 20.05 -14.52 -57.09
N CYS A 395 21.17 -14.62 -56.38
CA CYS A 395 22.49 -14.80 -57.00
C CYS A 395 22.58 -16.07 -57.88
N VAL A 396 21.96 -17.18 -57.44
CA VAL A 396 21.85 -18.41 -58.24
C VAL A 396 20.97 -18.20 -59.47
N ARG A 397 19.84 -17.49 -59.33
CA ARG A 397 18.91 -17.20 -60.44
C ARG A 397 19.52 -16.30 -61.52
N GLU A 398 20.40 -15.37 -61.13
CA GLU A 398 21.19 -14.56 -62.06
C GLU A 398 22.40 -15.33 -62.67
N GLY A 399 22.69 -16.54 -62.20
CA GLY A 399 23.80 -17.37 -62.68
C GLY A 399 25.17 -16.91 -62.18
N ALA A 400 25.22 -16.12 -61.11
CA ALA A 400 26.45 -15.64 -60.49
C ALA A 400 26.94 -16.54 -59.33
N CYS A 401 26.04 -17.32 -58.72
CA CYS A 401 26.34 -18.30 -57.68
C CYS A 401 25.98 -19.73 -58.12
N ASP A 402 26.77 -20.71 -57.67
CA ASP A 402 26.42 -22.14 -57.79
C ASP A 402 25.34 -22.52 -56.78
N THR A 403 24.52 -23.54 -57.10
CA THR A 403 23.57 -24.13 -56.16
C THR A 403 24.31 -24.71 -54.93
N PRO A 404 23.81 -24.49 -53.69
CA PRO A 404 24.38 -25.06 -52.46
C PRO A 404 24.28 -26.59 -52.39
N GLY A 405 24.71 -27.17 -51.27
CA GLY A 405 24.45 -28.59 -50.98
C GLY A 405 22.99 -28.86 -50.62
N GLU A 406 22.42 -29.96 -51.10
CA GLU A 406 21.03 -30.41 -50.86
C GLU A 406 20.95 -31.45 -49.72
N GLN A 407 21.68 -31.24 -48.62
CA GLN A 407 21.63 -32.15 -47.46
C GLN A 407 20.40 -31.88 -46.59
N PRO A 408 19.99 -32.82 -45.72
CA PRO A 408 19.09 -32.51 -44.61
C PRO A 408 19.60 -31.30 -43.82
N ASP A 409 18.67 -30.49 -43.34
CA ASP A 409 18.89 -29.23 -42.62
C ASP A 409 19.52 -28.07 -43.44
N CYS A 410 19.77 -28.23 -44.75
CA CYS A 410 20.06 -27.11 -45.64
C CYS A 410 18.78 -26.28 -45.91
N ASN A 411 18.90 -24.96 -45.94
CA ASN A 411 17.77 -24.02 -46.05
C ASN A 411 17.42 -23.64 -47.50
N PHE A 412 18.35 -23.79 -48.45
CA PHE A 412 18.18 -23.33 -49.83
C PHE A 412 17.01 -24.02 -50.54
N GLY A 413 16.08 -23.20 -51.07
CA GLY A 413 14.93 -23.67 -51.86
C GLY A 413 13.73 -24.14 -51.04
N LEU A 414 13.74 -23.94 -49.72
CA LEU A 414 12.60 -24.12 -48.83
C LEU A 414 11.98 -22.75 -48.55
N THR A 415 10.80 -22.46 -49.09
CA THR A 415 10.16 -21.14 -48.97
C THR A 415 9.86 -20.76 -47.51
N GLU A 416 9.58 -21.74 -46.66
CA GLU A 416 9.42 -21.57 -45.21
C GLU A 416 10.74 -21.32 -44.46
N ARG A 417 11.86 -21.17 -45.18
CA ARG A 417 13.19 -20.81 -44.67
C ARG A 417 13.91 -19.79 -45.54
N ASP A 418 13.18 -19.04 -46.37
CA ASP A 418 13.76 -18.02 -47.26
C ASP A 418 14.46 -16.89 -46.45
N ASP A 419 14.03 -16.66 -45.20
CA ASP A 419 14.54 -15.74 -44.19
C ASP A 419 15.57 -16.36 -43.20
N HIS A 420 15.81 -17.67 -43.27
CA HIS A 420 16.89 -18.32 -42.51
C HIS A 420 18.27 -18.05 -43.13
N PRO A 421 19.37 -18.15 -42.38
CA PRO A 421 20.72 -18.00 -42.93
C PRO A 421 20.97 -19.03 -44.03
N ILE A 422 21.61 -18.62 -45.12
CA ILE A 422 22.09 -19.55 -46.13
C ILE A 422 23.18 -20.44 -45.53
N ASN A 423 23.01 -21.75 -45.68
CA ASN A 423 23.96 -22.76 -45.22
C ASN A 423 24.27 -23.75 -46.35
N CYS A 424 25.16 -24.72 -46.07
CA CYS A 424 25.60 -25.70 -47.07
C CYS A 424 26.28 -25.06 -48.31
N VAL A 425 26.86 -23.88 -48.13
CA VAL A 425 27.65 -23.14 -49.14
C VAL A 425 29.13 -23.26 -48.80
N ASP A 426 29.94 -23.61 -49.80
CA ASP A 426 31.40 -23.67 -49.65
C ASP A 426 32.05 -22.28 -49.71
N PHE A 427 33.35 -22.20 -49.40
CA PHE A 427 34.05 -20.92 -49.36
C PHE A 427 34.03 -20.18 -50.71
N ALA A 428 33.99 -20.91 -51.83
CA ALA A 428 33.94 -20.31 -53.16
C ALA A 428 32.55 -19.71 -53.45
N GLY A 429 31.47 -20.42 -53.12
CA GLY A 429 30.10 -19.91 -53.22
C GLY A 429 29.85 -18.68 -52.34
N ALA A 430 30.36 -18.69 -51.11
CA ALA A 430 30.27 -17.55 -50.19
C ALA A 430 31.03 -16.32 -50.75
N THR A 431 32.25 -16.54 -51.26
CA THR A 431 33.03 -15.49 -51.93
C THR A 431 32.34 -14.97 -53.20
N ALA A 432 31.73 -15.86 -53.99
CA ALA A 432 31.02 -15.51 -55.22
C ALA A 432 29.79 -14.64 -54.93
N PHE A 433 28.98 -15.02 -53.93
CA PHE A 433 27.84 -14.21 -53.49
C PHE A 433 28.28 -12.82 -53.05
N CYS A 434 29.25 -12.72 -52.13
CA CYS A 434 29.71 -11.42 -51.67
C CYS A 434 30.24 -10.59 -52.85
N GLY A 435 30.99 -11.19 -53.79
CA GLY A 435 31.46 -10.51 -55.00
C GLY A 435 30.34 -10.01 -55.91
N TRP A 436 29.29 -10.80 -56.14
CA TRP A 436 28.09 -10.42 -56.90
C TRP A 436 27.31 -9.26 -56.23
N ALA A 437 27.23 -9.29 -54.90
CA ALA A 437 26.73 -8.21 -54.07
C ALA A 437 27.65 -6.96 -54.04
N GLY A 438 28.81 -6.98 -54.69
CA GLY A 438 29.81 -5.90 -54.61
C GLY A 438 30.43 -5.73 -53.23
N LYS A 439 30.37 -6.78 -52.40
CA LYS A 439 30.95 -6.92 -51.06
C LYS A 439 32.15 -7.90 -51.14
N ARG A 440 32.64 -8.35 -49.98
CA ARG A 440 33.65 -9.42 -49.78
C ARG A 440 33.29 -10.20 -48.51
N LEU A 441 34.01 -11.27 -48.17
CA LEU A 441 33.94 -11.81 -46.81
C LEU A 441 34.69 -10.87 -45.83
N PRO A 442 34.26 -10.77 -44.55
CA PRO A 442 35.03 -10.10 -43.51
C PRO A 442 36.35 -10.85 -43.25
N THR A 443 37.36 -10.16 -42.71
CA THR A 443 38.50 -10.84 -42.10
C THR A 443 38.13 -11.42 -40.74
N GLU A 444 38.94 -12.34 -40.23
CA GLU A 444 38.79 -12.90 -38.88
C GLU A 444 38.79 -11.80 -37.79
N ALA A 445 39.60 -10.74 -37.98
CA ALA A 445 39.68 -9.63 -37.04
C ALA A 445 38.53 -8.62 -37.18
N GLU A 446 38.07 -8.36 -38.40
CA GLU A 446 36.85 -7.57 -38.63
C GLU A 446 35.65 -8.23 -37.96
N TRP A 447 35.49 -9.55 -38.14
CA TRP A 447 34.42 -10.33 -37.51
C TRP A 447 34.53 -10.27 -35.98
N GLU A 448 35.70 -10.55 -35.39
CA GLU A 448 35.84 -10.56 -33.92
C GLU A 448 35.65 -9.16 -33.32
N LYS A 449 36.15 -8.10 -33.98
CA LYS A 449 35.88 -6.72 -33.58
C LYS A 449 34.39 -6.41 -33.59
N THR A 450 33.67 -6.85 -34.63
CA THR A 450 32.22 -6.64 -34.76
C THR A 450 31.46 -7.28 -33.60
N ALA A 451 31.84 -8.50 -33.22
CA ALA A 451 31.22 -9.21 -32.10
C ALA A 451 31.59 -8.60 -30.74
N ARG A 452 32.85 -8.19 -30.53
CA ARG A 452 33.39 -7.78 -29.22
C ARG A 452 33.20 -6.30 -28.89
N GLY A 453 33.27 -5.41 -29.87
CA GLY A 453 33.41 -3.97 -29.63
C GLY A 453 34.82 -3.55 -29.16
N PRO A 454 35.01 -2.26 -28.81
CA PRO A 454 36.34 -1.67 -28.67
C PRO A 454 37.03 -1.81 -27.29
N ASN A 455 36.28 -2.03 -26.20
CA ASN A 455 36.74 -1.64 -24.85
C ASN A 455 36.82 -2.77 -23.79
N ASP A 456 36.48 -4.00 -24.12
CA ASP A 456 36.48 -5.12 -23.16
C ASP A 456 36.93 -6.46 -23.80
N GLN A 457 36.98 -7.51 -22.99
CA GLN A 457 37.22 -8.90 -23.42
C GLN A 457 35.98 -9.77 -23.20
N ARG A 458 34.78 -9.23 -23.49
CA ARG A 458 33.51 -9.95 -23.30
C ARG A 458 33.50 -11.34 -23.93
N ARG A 459 32.73 -12.24 -23.33
CA ARG A 459 32.59 -13.63 -23.76
C ARG A 459 31.66 -13.81 -24.97
N PHE A 460 30.57 -13.06 -25.01
CA PHE A 460 29.52 -13.10 -26.05
C PHE A 460 29.28 -11.70 -26.62
N PRO A 461 28.55 -11.55 -27.75
CA PRO A 461 28.28 -10.23 -28.32
C PRO A 461 27.59 -9.26 -27.34
N TRP A 462 26.56 -9.74 -26.63
CA TRP A 462 25.82 -8.95 -25.62
C TRP A 462 26.66 -8.59 -24.38
N GLY A 463 27.54 -9.50 -23.92
CA GLY A 463 28.28 -9.32 -22.66
C GLY A 463 28.97 -10.58 -22.15
N ASP A 464 29.10 -10.69 -20.82
CA ASP A 464 29.70 -11.84 -20.12
C ASP A 464 28.66 -12.75 -19.46
N GLU A 465 27.40 -12.30 -19.42
CA GLU A 465 26.26 -12.98 -18.83
C GLU A 465 25.97 -14.30 -19.54
N ASP A 466 25.79 -15.37 -18.75
CA ASP A 466 25.49 -16.69 -19.28
C ASP A 466 24.01 -16.78 -19.70
N PRO A 467 23.71 -17.05 -20.99
CA PRO A 467 22.34 -17.10 -21.50
C PRO A 467 21.52 -18.24 -20.87
N THR A 468 22.15 -19.30 -20.33
CA THR A 468 21.40 -20.33 -19.58
C THR A 468 20.88 -19.80 -18.25
N LEU A 469 21.60 -18.88 -17.61
CA LEU A 469 21.22 -18.31 -16.31
C LEU A 469 20.21 -17.17 -16.46
N LEU A 470 20.35 -16.37 -17.52
CA LEU A 470 19.34 -15.37 -17.89
C LEU A 470 18.00 -16.05 -18.23
N ALA A 471 18.02 -17.16 -18.98
CA ALA A 471 16.83 -17.96 -19.28
C ALA A 471 16.17 -18.64 -18.06
N LEU A 472 16.80 -18.62 -16.87
CA LEU A 472 16.18 -19.06 -15.60
C LEU A 472 15.47 -17.91 -14.86
N GLN A 473 15.80 -16.66 -15.19
CA GLN A 473 15.18 -15.46 -14.62
C GLN A 473 14.01 -15.02 -15.50
N ASP A 474 14.22 -15.03 -16.81
CA ASP A 474 13.22 -14.78 -17.85
C ASP A 474 13.21 -15.99 -18.81
N PRO A 475 12.21 -16.88 -18.72
CA PRO A 475 12.12 -18.05 -19.59
C PRO A 475 11.96 -17.75 -21.08
N ASP A 476 11.49 -16.55 -21.44
CA ASP A 476 11.18 -16.15 -22.81
C ASP A 476 12.38 -15.42 -23.46
N LEU A 477 13.26 -14.81 -22.67
CA LEU A 477 14.52 -14.24 -23.13
C LEU A 477 15.40 -15.26 -23.88
N ARG A 478 15.77 -14.92 -25.12
CA ARG A 478 16.64 -15.73 -26.00
C ARG A 478 17.68 -14.86 -26.67
N LEU A 479 18.95 -15.11 -26.34
CA LEU A 479 20.09 -14.35 -26.85
C LEU A 479 20.78 -14.98 -28.07
N LEU A 480 20.58 -16.29 -28.29
CA LEU A 480 21.14 -17.03 -29.43
C LEU A 480 20.43 -18.38 -29.64
N ASN A 481 20.58 -18.94 -30.84
CA ASN A 481 20.24 -20.34 -31.14
C ASN A 481 21.47 -21.24 -30.97
N TYR A 482 21.45 -22.18 -30.03
CA TYR A 482 22.53 -23.09 -29.66
C TYR A 482 21.98 -24.35 -28.98
N ASN A 483 22.82 -25.32 -28.61
CA ASN A 483 22.46 -26.55 -27.89
C ASN A 483 21.29 -27.36 -28.50
N ASN A 484 21.03 -27.18 -29.80
CA ASN A 484 19.88 -27.70 -30.53
C ASN A 484 18.51 -27.30 -29.95
N LEU A 485 18.41 -26.13 -29.30
CA LEU A 485 17.19 -25.66 -28.63
C LEU A 485 15.97 -25.58 -29.56
N LEU A 486 16.18 -25.15 -30.81
CA LEU A 486 15.10 -25.02 -31.81
C LEU A 486 15.04 -26.21 -32.80
N GLY A 487 15.95 -27.18 -32.70
CA GLY A 487 16.04 -28.31 -33.64
C GLY A 487 16.59 -27.98 -35.04
N ALA A 488 16.69 -26.71 -35.41
CA ALA A 488 17.16 -26.21 -36.70
C ALA A 488 17.84 -24.83 -36.53
N THR A 489 18.25 -24.21 -37.65
CA THR A 489 18.54 -22.77 -37.72
C THR A 489 17.29 -21.94 -37.39
N ALA A 490 17.47 -20.68 -37.03
CA ALA A 490 16.38 -19.70 -36.89
C ALA A 490 16.41 -18.70 -38.06
N SER A 491 15.30 -18.03 -38.32
CA SER A 491 15.26 -16.81 -39.13
C SER A 491 16.31 -15.81 -38.64
N VAL A 492 16.97 -15.11 -39.55
CA VAL A 492 17.98 -14.11 -39.16
C VAL A 492 17.32 -12.96 -38.39
N GLY A 493 18.02 -12.40 -37.41
CA GLY A 493 17.55 -11.31 -36.57
C GLY A 493 16.68 -11.73 -35.37
N THR A 494 16.31 -13.01 -35.24
CA THR A 494 15.35 -13.53 -34.23
C THR A 494 15.71 -13.21 -32.78
N PHE A 495 17.00 -12.95 -32.47
CA PHE A 495 17.48 -12.71 -31.11
C PHE A 495 17.97 -11.25 -30.96
N PRO A 496 17.06 -10.25 -30.82
CA PRO A 496 17.42 -8.83 -30.80
C PRO A 496 18.29 -8.45 -29.59
N ASP A 497 18.09 -9.08 -28.43
CA ASP A 497 18.92 -8.88 -27.24
C ASP A 497 20.33 -9.50 -27.39
N GLY A 498 20.51 -10.39 -28.36
CA GLY A 498 21.78 -11.02 -28.70
C GLY A 498 22.75 -10.15 -29.52
N LYS A 499 22.36 -8.93 -29.88
CA LYS A 499 23.14 -7.98 -30.69
C LYS A 499 24.52 -7.69 -30.08
N SER A 500 25.49 -7.42 -30.96
CA SER A 500 26.79 -6.86 -30.55
C SER A 500 26.71 -5.37 -30.17
N PRO A 501 27.78 -4.75 -29.63
CA PRO A 501 27.85 -3.31 -29.34
C PRO A 501 27.56 -2.38 -30.52
N PHE A 502 27.65 -2.89 -31.75
CA PHE A 502 27.37 -2.15 -32.97
C PHE A 502 25.97 -2.43 -33.53
N GLY A 503 25.15 -3.26 -32.86
CA GLY A 503 23.80 -3.62 -33.31
C GLY A 503 23.74 -4.79 -34.30
N VAL A 504 24.84 -5.51 -34.52
CA VAL A 504 24.91 -6.64 -35.45
C VAL A 504 24.36 -7.91 -34.77
N HIS A 505 23.40 -8.58 -35.42
CA HIS A 505 22.71 -9.77 -34.92
C HIS A 505 23.51 -11.06 -35.19
N ASP A 506 23.17 -12.12 -34.44
CA ASP A 506 23.49 -13.53 -34.72
C ASP A 506 24.98 -13.90 -34.84
N LEU A 507 25.87 -13.03 -34.36
CA LEU A 507 27.31 -13.31 -34.25
C LEU A 507 27.66 -14.39 -33.20
N ALA A 508 26.66 -14.98 -32.54
CA ALA A 508 26.81 -16.15 -31.70
C ALA A 508 25.67 -17.14 -31.97
N GLY A 509 25.99 -18.41 -32.17
CA GLY A 509 25.00 -19.45 -32.45
C GLY A 509 24.58 -19.52 -33.91
N ASN A 510 23.31 -19.86 -34.16
CA ASN A 510 22.66 -20.02 -35.48
C ASN A 510 23.47 -20.83 -36.51
N VAL A 511 24.31 -20.22 -37.33
CA VAL A 511 25.30 -20.89 -38.18
C VAL A 511 26.70 -20.35 -37.94
N MET A 512 27.72 -21.21 -38.11
CA MET A 512 29.08 -20.69 -38.18
C MET A 512 29.24 -19.88 -39.46
N GLU A 513 30.09 -18.86 -39.42
CA GLU A 513 30.26 -17.97 -40.56
C GLU A 513 31.64 -18.08 -41.18
N TRP A 514 31.71 -18.26 -42.51
CA TRP A 514 32.97 -18.12 -43.24
C TRP A 514 33.56 -16.71 -43.10
N VAL A 515 34.85 -16.63 -42.79
CA VAL A 515 35.66 -15.40 -42.91
C VAL A 515 36.77 -15.61 -43.94
N SER A 516 37.39 -14.53 -44.42
CA SER A 516 38.36 -14.54 -45.52
C SER A 516 39.61 -15.41 -45.26
N ASP A 517 39.92 -15.60 -43.99
CA ASP A 517 41.22 -16.01 -43.47
C ASP A 517 41.46 -17.53 -43.60
N ARG A 518 42.73 -17.91 -43.71
CA ARG A 518 43.14 -19.32 -43.61
C ARG A 518 43.37 -19.67 -42.14
N TYR A 519 42.94 -20.86 -41.72
CA TYR A 519 43.15 -21.28 -40.34
C TYR A 519 44.62 -21.65 -40.10
N ASN A 520 45.22 -21.03 -39.08
CA ASN A 520 46.48 -21.44 -38.46
C ASN A 520 46.38 -21.18 -36.94
N PRO A 521 46.59 -22.19 -36.09
CA PRO A 521 46.48 -22.02 -34.63
C PRO A 521 47.52 -21.06 -34.06
N ASP A 522 48.71 -20.96 -34.67
CA ASP A 522 49.82 -20.13 -34.18
C ASP A 522 49.76 -18.69 -34.71
N TYR A 523 48.77 -18.33 -35.54
CA TYR A 523 48.74 -17.03 -36.23
C TYR A 523 48.69 -15.83 -35.29
N TYR A 524 47.96 -15.93 -34.17
CA TYR A 524 47.82 -14.82 -33.21
C TYR A 524 49.16 -14.37 -32.63
N ALA A 525 50.13 -15.29 -32.48
CA ALA A 525 51.49 -14.96 -32.01
C ALA A 525 52.33 -14.17 -33.02
N VAL A 526 51.91 -14.08 -34.28
CA VAL A 526 52.61 -13.39 -35.39
C VAL A 526 51.70 -12.43 -36.18
N SER A 527 50.50 -12.15 -35.65
CA SER A 527 49.49 -11.31 -36.28
C SER A 527 49.98 -9.85 -36.38
N PRO A 528 49.83 -9.17 -37.54
CA PRO A 528 50.15 -7.76 -37.67
C PRO A 528 49.13 -6.90 -36.92
N ALA A 529 49.61 -5.83 -36.27
CA ALA A 529 48.79 -4.97 -35.41
C ALA A 529 47.80 -4.05 -36.15
N SER A 530 47.76 -4.06 -37.50
CA SER A 530 46.79 -3.29 -38.29
C SER A 530 46.24 -4.15 -39.42
N ASP A 531 44.91 -4.18 -39.54
CA ASP A 531 44.14 -4.85 -40.60
C ASP A 531 44.66 -6.24 -41.01
N PRO A 532 44.83 -7.19 -40.06
CA PRO A 532 45.32 -8.53 -40.35
C PRO A 532 44.39 -9.27 -41.33
N GLN A 533 45.00 -9.99 -42.26
CA GLN A 533 44.35 -10.71 -43.38
C GLN A 533 44.56 -12.24 -43.27
N GLY A 534 44.87 -12.72 -42.07
CA GLY A 534 45.23 -14.11 -41.82
C GLY A 534 46.62 -14.50 -42.37
N PRO A 535 46.98 -15.78 -42.26
CA PRO A 535 48.21 -16.33 -42.81
C PRO A 535 48.09 -16.53 -44.32
N SER A 536 49.20 -16.34 -45.04
CA SER A 536 49.27 -16.50 -46.51
C SER A 536 49.04 -17.94 -47.00
N SER A 537 49.11 -18.93 -46.11
CA SER A 537 48.94 -20.35 -46.40
C SER A 537 48.24 -21.08 -45.25
N GLY A 538 47.63 -22.22 -45.57
CA GLY A 538 46.80 -23.03 -44.67
C GLY A 538 45.77 -23.82 -45.48
N GLU A 539 45.55 -25.09 -45.13
CA GLU A 539 44.65 -25.99 -45.87
C GLU A 539 43.18 -25.62 -45.64
N GLN A 540 42.84 -25.32 -44.39
CA GLN A 540 41.48 -25.00 -43.95
C GLN A 540 41.22 -23.48 -43.92
N ARG A 541 39.95 -23.10 -43.96
CA ARG A 541 39.47 -21.73 -43.72
C ARG A 541 38.93 -21.59 -42.31
N VAL A 542 39.01 -20.38 -41.77
CA VAL A 542 38.41 -20.04 -40.47
C VAL A 542 36.88 -19.96 -40.61
N ALA A 543 36.18 -20.39 -39.57
CA ALA A 543 34.77 -20.08 -39.36
C ALA A 543 34.54 -19.57 -37.92
N ARG A 544 33.60 -18.65 -37.71
CA ARG A 544 33.36 -17.96 -36.43
C ARG A 544 31.91 -18.15 -35.94
N GLY A 545 31.57 -17.65 -34.75
CA GLY A 545 30.20 -17.58 -34.20
C GLY A 545 29.67 -18.82 -33.46
N GLY A 546 30.12 -20.02 -33.80
CA GLY A 546 29.45 -21.25 -33.33
C GLY A 546 28.21 -21.56 -34.17
N HIS A 547 27.31 -22.45 -33.74
CA HIS A 547 26.14 -22.84 -34.54
C HIS A 547 25.01 -23.41 -33.67
N TYR A 548 23.81 -23.61 -34.22
CA TYR A 548 22.62 -24.09 -33.49
C TYR A 548 22.83 -25.43 -32.77
N LEU A 549 23.62 -26.36 -33.32
CA LEU A 549 23.99 -27.62 -32.64
C LEU A 549 25.14 -27.50 -31.63
N ALA A 550 25.80 -26.35 -31.51
CA ALA A 550 27.01 -26.20 -30.69
C ALA A 550 26.68 -26.01 -29.20
N ILE A 551 27.60 -26.45 -28.34
CA ILE A 551 27.56 -26.06 -26.92
C ILE A 551 27.91 -24.58 -26.77
N LEU A 552 27.42 -23.95 -25.70
CA LEU A 552 27.61 -22.52 -25.43
C LEU A 552 29.09 -22.08 -25.48
N ASP A 553 29.99 -22.90 -24.93
CA ASP A 553 31.44 -22.63 -24.91
C ASP A 553 32.08 -22.56 -26.31
N ALA A 554 31.40 -23.05 -27.35
CA ALA A 554 31.85 -22.99 -28.75
C ALA A 554 31.18 -21.86 -29.55
N ALA A 555 30.34 -21.04 -28.91
CA ALA A 555 29.66 -19.87 -29.49
C ALA A 555 30.15 -18.54 -28.86
N THR A 556 31.31 -18.54 -28.20
CA THR A 556 31.94 -17.31 -27.68
C THR A 556 32.60 -16.51 -28.79
N VAL A 557 32.78 -15.21 -28.59
CA VAL A 557 33.31 -14.29 -29.62
C VAL A 557 34.73 -14.67 -30.09
N SER A 558 35.54 -15.30 -29.24
CA SER A 558 36.94 -15.63 -29.51
C SER A 558 37.15 -16.99 -30.21
N VAL A 559 36.16 -17.88 -30.19
CA VAL A 559 36.32 -19.25 -30.70
C VAL A 559 36.58 -19.28 -32.21
N ARG A 560 37.62 -20.03 -32.59
CA ARG A 560 38.12 -20.16 -33.96
C ARG A 560 37.83 -21.56 -34.50
N ASN A 561 36.67 -21.72 -35.15
CA ASN A 561 36.36 -22.95 -35.87
C ASN A 561 37.09 -22.99 -37.23
N ARG A 562 37.09 -24.16 -37.86
CA ARG A 562 37.75 -24.38 -39.16
C ARG A 562 37.06 -25.45 -39.98
N ALA A 563 36.97 -25.21 -41.28
CA ALA A 563 36.38 -26.15 -42.23
C ALA A 563 37.23 -26.23 -43.52
N GLN A 564 37.03 -27.30 -44.29
CA GLN A 564 37.69 -27.43 -45.59
C GLN A 564 37.05 -26.45 -46.59
N PRO A 565 37.82 -25.82 -47.51
CA PRO A 565 37.29 -24.76 -48.37
C PRO A 565 36.16 -25.20 -49.31
N ASP A 566 36.08 -26.49 -49.63
CA ASP A 566 35.05 -27.16 -50.44
C ASP A 566 33.92 -27.77 -49.58
N GLY A 567 33.97 -27.60 -48.26
CA GLY A 567 33.01 -28.15 -47.31
C GLY A 567 31.67 -27.43 -47.39
N ARG A 568 30.61 -28.19 -47.69
CA ARG A 568 29.20 -27.76 -47.65
C ARG A 568 28.51 -28.48 -46.51
N VAL A 569 28.24 -27.82 -45.38
CA VAL A 569 27.61 -28.43 -44.20
C VAL A 569 26.45 -27.59 -43.64
N PRO A 570 25.42 -28.19 -43.01
CA PRO A 570 24.24 -27.45 -42.52
C PRO A 570 24.50 -26.42 -41.41
N VAL A 571 25.62 -26.55 -40.70
CA VAL A 571 26.00 -25.66 -39.59
C VAL A 571 26.90 -24.50 -40.02
N LEU A 572 27.07 -24.27 -41.33
CA LEU A 572 28.03 -23.30 -41.88
C LEU A 572 27.38 -22.47 -43.00
N GLY A 573 27.29 -21.17 -42.73
CA GLY A 573 26.87 -20.11 -43.64
C GLY A 573 27.93 -19.01 -43.69
N PHE A 574 27.52 -17.76 -43.92
CA PHE A 574 28.40 -16.60 -43.96
C PHE A 574 27.62 -15.28 -43.91
N ARG A 575 28.36 -14.20 -43.61
CA ARG A 575 27.93 -12.81 -43.86
C ARG A 575 29.02 -12.07 -44.64
N CYS A 576 28.67 -10.98 -45.32
CA CYS A 576 29.61 -10.19 -46.10
C CYS A 576 30.03 -8.89 -45.39
N ALA A 577 31.11 -8.28 -45.89
CA ALA A 577 31.67 -7.01 -45.47
C ALA A 577 32.12 -6.16 -46.68
N ARG A 578 32.34 -4.86 -46.50
CA ARG A 578 32.77 -3.92 -47.56
C ARG A 578 33.65 -2.81 -46.96
N THR A 579 34.58 -2.29 -47.75
CA THR A 579 35.51 -1.20 -47.36
C THR A 579 35.04 0.19 -47.86
N ASP A 580 34.07 0.23 -48.76
CA ASP A 580 33.42 1.45 -49.25
C ASP A 580 31.98 1.54 -48.70
N THR A 581 31.45 2.75 -48.58
CA THR A 581 30.08 3.00 -48.08
C THR A 581 29.03 2.26 -48.93
N PRO A 582 28.01 1.62 -48.31
CA PRO A 582 26.91 1.00 -49.04
C PRO A 582 26.11 1.98 -49.93
N PRO A 583 25.50 1.47 -51.03
CA PRO A 583 24.72 2.26 -51.97
C PRO A 583 23.33 2.65 -51.44
#